data_AF-A0A088F0Q2-F1
#
_entry.id   AF-A0A088F0Q2-F1
#
_cell.length_a   1.000
_cell.length_b   1.000
_cell.length_c   1.000
_cell.angle_alpha   90.00
_cell.angle_beta   90.00
_cell.angle_gamma   90.00
#
_symmetry.space_group_name_H-M   'P 1'
#
loop_
_entity.id
_entity.type
_entity.pdbx_description
1 polymer ?
#
loop_
_entity_poly.entity_id
_entity_poly.type
_entity_poly.pdbx_seq_one_letter_code
_entity_poly.pdbx_strand_id
1 'polypeptide(L)'
;MYTQQKLSSDKLKAIIHKIYMQVPHIMQLIAPDGWKQCTYYQQIVGQQAAEYQLYLDELLHEKKQNNSPIAQNMEDSSYLQEYAIWYEDYFTFQFPRIDQDEGQVFFFMLHLLSDLTQEGLLISAEEVKPREQYHYIDYEDLSRTALEIAYEQQLIEKENLTNGYLRDVPVLVADMDQFHCMQVIFEILETEHYHWHHTDSDLRYIFAAQQEYHDLDEHDIPYIECYHRQNELIQIIQDILRPYPNYGVDPLDFSAILSLFNRHKINYSILAYLHSYHCLPGGYPYQASDYYG
;
A
#
# COMPACT_ATOMS: atom_id res chain seq x y z
N MET A 1 2.15 3.47 27.26
CA MET A 1 1.87 2.24 26.50
C MET A 1 0.53 2.43 25.81
N TYR A 2 0.54 2.60 24.51
CA TYR A 2 -0.65 2.87 23.71
C TYR A 2 -1.40 1.57 23.40
N THR A 3 -2.74 1.59 23.36
CA THR A 3 -3.52 0.40 22.98
C THR A 3 -3.91 0.52 21.51
N GLN A 4 -3.40 -0.39 20.69
CA GLN A 4 -3.86 -0.54 19.32
C GLN A 4 -5.12 -1.41 19.30
N GLN A 5 -6.13 -0.96 18.57
CA GLN A 5 -7.40 -1.63 18.40
C GLN A 5 -7.72 -1.71 16.92
N LYS A 6 -8.32 -2.82 16.52
CA LYS A 6 -8.83 -2.99 15.15
C LYS A 6 -10.05 -2.09 14.98
N LEU A 7 -10.12 -1.34 13.89
CA LEU A 7 -11.29 -0.53 13.55
C LEU A 7 -12.53 -1.43 13.45
N SER A 8 -13.64 -1.03 14.07
CA SER A 8 -14.88 -1.81 14.02
C SER A 8 -15.38 -1.96 12.58
N SER A 9 -15.92 -3.14 12.23
CA SER A 9 -16.38 -3.43 10.88
C SER A 9 -17.46 -2.47 10.38
N ASP A 10 -18.35 -1.98 11.24
CA ASP A 10 -19.39 -1.00 10.87
C ASP A 10 -18.79 0.34 10.42
N LYS A 11 -17.78 0.83 11.15
CA LYS A 11 -17.04 2.06 10.80
C LYS A 11 -16.22 1.89 9.53
N LEU A 12 -15.54 0.74 9.39
CA LEU A 12 -14.80 0.42 8.17
C LEU A 12 -15.72 0.38 6.94
N LYS A 13 -16.89 -0.26 7.06
CA LYS A 13 -17.90 -0.30 5.99
C LYS A 13 -18.41 1.09 5.63
N ALA A 14 -18.67 1.95 6.62
CA ALA A 14 -19.07 3.34 6.37
C ALA A 14 -18.00 4.11 5.58
N ILE A 15 -16.73 3.99 5.97
CA ILE A 15 -15.59 4.64 5.29
C ILE A 15 -15.47 4.12 3.85
N ILE A 16 -15.41 2.80 3.66
CA ILE A 16 -15.24 2.18 2.34
C ILE A 16 -16.42 2.52 1.42
N HIS A 17 -17.65 2.53 1.94
CA HIS A 17 -18.81 2.93 1.17
C HIS A 17 -18.73 4.40 0.75
N LYS A 18 -18.30 5.30 1.64
CA LYS A 18 -18.08 6.72 1.28
C LYS A 18 -16.99 6.87 0.21
N ILE A 19 -15.92 6.07 0.27
CA ILE A 19 -14.88 6.06 -0.77
C ILE A 19 -15.48 5.64 -2.12
N TYR A 20 -16.24 4.55 -2.16
CA TYR A 20 -16.91 4.10 -3.38
C TYR A 20 -17.77 5.19 -4.01
N MET A 21 -18.55 5.92 -3.20
CA MET A 21 -19.39 7.02 -3.68
C MET A 21 -18.61 8.21 -4.27
N GLN A 22 -17.32 8.36 -3.93
CA GLN A 22 -16.45 9.43 -4.44
C GLN A 22 -15.66 9.03 -5.70
N VAL A 23 -15.72 7.77 -6.11
CA VAL A 23 -14.98 7.27 -7.30
C VAL A 23 -15.24 8.12 -8.55
N PRO A 24 -16.49 8.47 -8.92
CA PRO A 24 -16.73 9.30 -10.10
C PRO A 24 -16.06 10.68 -10.02
N HIS A 25 -15.97 11.26 -8.82
CA HIS A 25 -15.30 12.54 -8.60
C HIS A 25 -13.78 12.40 -8.75
N ILE A 26 -13.18 11.38 -8.12
CA ILE A 26 -11.74 11.11 -8.23
C ILE A 26 -11.34 10.84 -9.67
N MET A 27 -12.11 10.06 -10.42
CA MET A 27 -11.84 9.79 -11.84
C MET A 27 -11.73 11.06 -12.67
N GLN A 28 -12.53 12.09 -12.38
CA GLN A 28 -12.45 13.39 -13.07
C GLN A 28 -11.16 14.15 -12.74
N LEU A 29 -10.57 13.93 -11.56
CA LEU A 29 -9.33 14.57 -11.14
C LEU A 29 -8.11 13.87 -11.72
N ILE A 30 -8.02 12.54 -11.59
CA ILE A 30 -6.82 11.76 -11.94
C ILE A 30 -6.81 11.26 -13.39
N ALA A 31 -7.97 11.26 -14.04
CA ALA A 31 -8.12 10.81 -15.43
C ALA A 31 -9.11 11.71 -16.19
N PRO A 32 -8.81 13.02 -16.34
CA PRO A 32 -9.72 13.98 -16.95
C PRO A 32 -10.08 13.66 -18.41
N ASP A 33 -9.16 13.03 -19.14
CA ASP A 33 -9.37 12.58 -20.53
C ASP A 33 -10.01 11.17 -20.63
N GLY A 34 -10.33 10.56 -19.49
CA GLY A 34 -10.88 9.22 -19.35
C GLY A 34 -9.89 8.20 -18.79
N TRP A 35 -10.43 7.19 -18.07
CA TRP A 35 -9.62 6.18 -17.37
C TRP A 35 -8.74 5.37 -18.31
N LYS A 36 -9.25 4.92 -19.46
CA LYS A 36 -8.47 4.09 -20.40
C LYS A 36 -7.32 4.84 -21.08
N GLN A 37 -7.38 6.17 -21.05
CA GLN A 37 -6.37 7.07 -21.60
C GLN A 37 -5.26 7.38 -20.58
N CYS A 38 -5.49 7.12 -19.29
CA CYS A 38 -4.50 7.41 -18.26
C CYS A 38 -3.39 6.35 -18.20
N THR A 39 -2.24 6.75 -17.64
CA THR A 39 -1.08 5.86 -17.48
C THR A 39 -1.36 4.68 -16.54
N TYR A 40 -2.27 4.85 -15.57
CA TYR A 40 -2.61 3.82 -14.58
C TYR A 40 -3.27 2.62 -15.24
N TYR A 41 -4.28 2.86 -16.08
CA TYR A 41 -4.93 1.80 -16.85
C TYR A 41 -3.92 1.05 -17.71
N GLN A 42 -3.01 1.75 -18.39
CA GLN A 42 -1.98 1.11 -19.23
C GLN A 42 -1.03 0.23 -18.40
N GLN A 43 -0.67 0.64 -17.18
CA GLN A 43 0.12 -0.19 -16.27
C GLN A 43 -0.65 -1.45 -15.83
N ILE A 44 -1.92 -1.30 -15.45
CA ILE A 44 -2.79 -2.42 -15.05
C ILE A 44 -2.91 -3.45 -16.19
N VAL A 45 -3.24 -2.99 -17.40
CA VAL A 45 -3.36 -3.88 -18.58
C VAL A 45 -2.03 -4.53 -18.92
N GLY A 46 -0.93 -3.78 -18.88
CA GLY A 46 0.40 -4.30 -19.14
C GLY A 46 0.81 -5.40 -18.16
N GLN A 47 0.53 -5.21 -16.88
CA GLN A 47 0.80 -6.22 -15.85
C GLN A 47 -0.08 -7.45 -16.02
N GLN A 48 -1.37 -7.27 -16.34
CA GLN A 48 -2.29 -8.39 -16.62
C GLN A 48 -1.83 -9.23 -17.80
N ALA A 49 -1.37 -8.58 -18.88
CA ALA A 49 -0.82 -9.30 -20.02
C ALA A 49 0.44 -10.09 -19.65
N ALA A 50 1.31 -9.52 -18.81
CA ALA A 50 2.52 -10.21 -18.34
C ALA A 50 2.19 -11.42 -17.45
N GLU A 51 1.27 -11.29 -16.50
CA GLU A 51 0.82 -12.39 -15.63
C GLU A 51 0.18 -13.52 -16.43
N TYR A 52 -0.68 -13.19 -17.39
CA TYR A 52 -1.29 -14.21 -18.23
C TYR A 52 -0.25 -14.93 -19.10
N GLN A 53 0.75 -14.20 -19.62
CA GLN A 53 1.84 -14.82 -20.36
C GLN A 53 2.65 -15.78 -19.48
N LEU A 54 2.92 -15.43 -18.22
CA LEU A 54 3.57 -16.32 -17.27
C LEU A 54 2.76 -17.60 -17.04
N TYR A 55 1.45 -17.48 -16.87
CA TYR A 55 0.55 -18.64 -16.78
C TYR A 55 0.64 -19.55 -18.01
N LEU A 56 0.62 -18.98 -19.23
CA LEU A 56 0.76 -19.77 -20.45
C LEU A 56 2.12 -20.48 -20.53
N ASP A 57 3.19 -19.79 -20.13
CA ASP A 57 4.55 -20.35 -20.11
C ASP A 57 4.67 -21.48 -19.08
N GLU A 58 4.07 -21.33 -17.90
CA GLU A 58 3.98 -22.38 -16.87
C GLU A 58 3.20 -23.58 -17.37
N LEU A 59 2.05 -23.38 -18.03
CA LEU A 59 1.24 -24.46 -18.58
C LEU A 59 2.00 -25.25 -19.66
N LEU A 60 2.78 -24.57 -20.51
CA LEU A 60 3.67 -25.21 -21.48
C LEU A 60 4.87 -25.90 -20.81
N HIS A 61 5.34 -25.39 -19.68
CA HIS A 61 6.38 -26.05 -18.90
C HIS A 61 5.86 -27.35 -18.29
N GLU A 62 4.66 -27.33 -17.70
CA GLU A 62 3.97 -28.50 -17.17
C GLU A 62 3.75 -29.56 -18.26
N LYS A 63 3.30 -29.17 -19.45
CA LYS A 63 3.19 -30.06 -20.61
C LYS A 63 4.47 -30.85 -20.88
N LYS A 64 5.64 -30.20 -20.80
CA LYS A 64 6.95 -30.82 -21.04
C LYS A 64 7.37 -31.78 -19.91
N GLN A 65 6.89 -31.54 -18.70
CA GLN A 65 7.16 -32.39 -17.53
C GLN A 65 6.12 -33.51 -17.34
N ASN A 66 4.94 -33.40 -17.95
CA ASN A 66 3.84 -34.32 -17.76
C ASN A 66 4.08 -35.68 -18.44
N ASN A 67 3.76 -36.79 -17.77
CA ASN A 67 3.99 -38.15 -18.30
C ASN A 67 2.95 -38.59 -19.35
N SER A 68 2.00 -37.73 -19.73
CA SER A 68 0.99 -38.03 -20.75
C SER A 68 1.56 -37.91 -22.17
N PRO A 69 1.71 -39.02 -22.93
CA PRO A 69 2.25 -38.96 -24.29
C PRO A 69 1.34 -38.19 -25.25
N ILE A 70 0.03 -38.14 -24.98
CA ILE A 70 -0.94 -37.42 -25.81
C ILE A 70 -0.68 -35.91 -25.69
N ALA A 71 -0.54 -35.40 -24.47
CA ALA A 71 -0.28 -33.98 -24.22
C ALA A 71 1.12 -33.57 -24.74
N GLN A 72 2.15 -34.41 -24.54
CA GLN A 72 3.51 -34.10 -25.01
C GLN A 72 3.63 -34.00 -26.54
N ASN A 73 2.84 -34.78 -27.28
CA ASN A 73 2.91 -34.82 -28.75
C ASN A 73 2.00 -33.78 -29.43
N MET A 74 1.17 -33.06 -28.69
CA MET A 74 0.39 -31.93 -29.23
C MET A 74 1.32 -30.76 -29.58
N GLU A 75 0.98 -29.96 -30.59
CA GLU A 75 1.65 -28.67 -30.81
C GLU A 75 1.31 -27.70 -29.66
N ASP A 76 2.21 -26.76 -29.36
CA ASP A 76 2.03 -25.81 -28.24
C ASP A 76 0.77 -24.96 -28.41
N SER A 77 0.48 -24.47 -29.62
CA SER A 77 -0.73 -23.70 -29.94
C SER A 77 -2.01 -24.51 -29.71
N SER A 78 -2.06 -25.74 -30.21
CA SER A 78 -3.20 -26.66 -30.05
C SER A 78 -3.41 -27.04 -28.58
N TYR A 79 -2.32 -27.26 -27.84
CA TYR A 79 -2.38 -27.56 -26.41
C TYR A 79 -2.94 -26.38 -25.61
N LEU A 80 -2.43 -25.16 -25.82
CA LEU A 80 -2.97 -23.99 -25.16
C LEU A 80 -4.44 -23.77 -25.50
N GLN A 81 -4.85 -24.00 -26.75
CA GLN A 81 -6.26 -23.85 -27.14
C GLN A 81 -7.19 -24.86 -26.44
N GLU A 82 -6.71 -26.05 -26.09
CA GLU A 82 -7.50 -27.09 -25.43
C GLU A 82 -7.51 -26.95 -23.89
N TYR A 83 -6.39 -26.53 -23.30
CA TYR A 83 -6.19 -26.58 -21.84
C TYR A 83 -6.07 -25.22 -21.16
N ALA A 84 -5.76 -24.14 -21.88
CA ALA A 84 -5.63 -22.82 -21.25
C ALA A 84 -7.00 -22.21 -20.96
N ILE A 85 -7.11 -21.56 -19.80
CA ILE A 85 -8.22 -20.66 -19.51
C ILE A 85 -8.07 -19.42 -20.40
N TRP A 86 -9.15 -18.96 -21.04
CA TRP A 86 -9.11 -17.77 -21.88
C TRP A 86 -8.76 -16.52 -21.05
N TYR A 87 -8.07 -15.56 -21.67
CA TYR A 87 -7.61 -14.32 -21.00
C TYR A 87 -8.72 -13.62 -20.21
N GLU A 88 -9.91 -13.50 -20.80
CA GLU A 88 -11.08 -12.86 -20.19
C GLU A 88 -11.58 -13.64 -18.96
N ASP A 89 -11.54 -14.97 -19.02
CA ASP A 89 -11.99 -15.85 -17.95
C ASP A 89 -10.96 -15.98 -16.81
N TYR A 90 -9.67 -15.85 -17.14
CA TYR A 90 -8.55 -16.00 -16.21
C TYR A 90 -8.60 -15.01 -15.05
N PHE A 91 -9.24 -13.85 -15.22
CA PHE A 91 -9.35 -12.82 -14.19
C PHE A 91 -10.76 -12.70 -13.58
N THR A 92 -11.69 -13.61 -13.89
CA THR A 92 -13.11 -13.50 -13.46
C THR A 92 -13.34 -13.61 -11.96
N PHE A 93 -12.45 -14.31 -11.24
CA PHE A 93 -12.46 -14.44 -9.78
C PHE A 93 -11.74 -13.29 -9.06
N GLN A 94 -11.16 -12.35 -9.81
CA GLN A 94 -10.45 -11.19 -9.26
C GLN A 94 -11.36 -9.97 -9.26
N PHE A 95 -11.29 -9.18 -8.19
CA PHE A 95 -11.87 -7.85 -8.15
C PHE A 95 -10.76 -6.81 -7.95
N PRO A 96 -10.78 -5.70 -8.70
CA PRO A 96 -11.69 -5.36 -9.81
C PRO A 96 -11.30 -6.04 -11.14
N ARG A 97 -12.26 -6.21 -12.05
CA ARG A 97 -12.00 -6.69 -13.41
C ARG A 97 -11.46 -5.58 -14.33
N ILE A 98 -10.83 -5.96 -15.44
CA ILE A 98 -10.27 -5.03 -16.43
C ILE A 98 -11.34 -4.13 -17.10
N ASP A 99 -12.56 -4.63 -17.22
CA ASP A 99 -13.69 -3.92 -17.82
C ASP A 99 -14.45 -3.03 -16.83
N GLN A 100 -14.02 -3.01 -15.57
CA GLN A 100 -14.64 -2.24 -14.48
C GLN A 100 -13.78 -1.01 -14.13
N ASP A 101 -13.87 0.03 -14.96
CA ASP A 101 -13.09 1.26 -14.80
C ASP A 101 -13.25 1.87 -13.39
N GLU A 102 -14.50 2.02 -12.92
CA GLU A 102 -14.78 2.51 -11.56
C GLU A 102 -14.29 1.55 -10.47
N GLY A 103 -14.36 0.24 -10.71
CA GLY A 103 -13.85 -0.77 -9.79
C GLY A 103 -12.34 -0.66 -9.60
N GLN A 104 -11.59 -0.36 -10.67
CA GLN A 104 -10.15 -0.14 -10.62
C GLN A 104 -9.78 1.08 -9.79
N VAL A 105 -10.48 2.20 -9.99
CA VAL A 105 -10.24 3.41 -9.19
C VAL A 105 -10.66 3.21 -7.74
N PHE A 106 -11.79 2.54 -7.49
CA PHE A 106 -12.21 2.20 -6.15
C PHE A 106 -11.13 1.40 -5.42
N PHE A 107 -10.63 0.35 -6.06
CA PHE A 107 -9.60 -0.49 -5.49
C PHE A 107 -8.28 0.25 -5.24
N PHE A 108 -7.90 1.12 -6.17
CA PHE A 108 -6.77 2.02 -5.99
C PHE A 108 -6.87 2.87 -4.72
N MET A 109 -8.06 3.43 -4.45
CA MET A 109 -8.32 4.18 -3.21
C MET A 109 -8.24 3.30 -1.95
N LEU A 110 -8.60 2.02 -2.04
CA LEU A 110 -8.50 1.09 -0.92
C LEU A 110 -7.06 0.76 -0.54
N HIS A 111 -6.17 0.65 -1.54
CA HIS A 111 -4.74 0.51 -1.29
C HIS A 111 -4.19 1.70 -0.52
N LEU A 112 -4.50 2.92 -0.97
CA LEU A 112 -4.09 4.13 -0.28
C LEU A 112 -4.63 4.20 1.16
N LEU A 113 -5.87 3.76 1.40
CA LEU A 113 -6.42 3.66 2.75
C LEU A 113 -5.68 2.63 3.62
N SER A 114 -5.29 1.49 3.03
CA SER A 114 -4.48 0.48 3.71
C SER A 114 -3.11 1.04 4.08
N ASP A 115 -2.45 1.72 3.15
CA ASP A 115 -1.11 2.31 3.34
C ASP A 115 -1.09 3.36 4.46
N LEU A 116 -2.17 4.15 4.61
CA LEU A 116 -2.30 5.09 5.74
C LEU A 116 -2.12 4.43 7.11
N THR A 117 -2.53 3.18 7.24
CA THR A 117 -2.42 2.42 8.50
C THR A 117 -1.10 1.68 8.67
N GLN A 118 -0.31 1.60 7.60
CA GLN A 118 1.10 1.16 7.67
C GLN A 118 2.01 2.35 8.03
N GLU A 119 1.73 3.52 7.48
CA GLU A 119 2.45 4.77 7.72
C GLU A 119 1.91 5.59 8.90
N GLY A 120 1.04 5.01 9.72
CA GLY A 120 0.46 5.71 10.86
C GLY A 120 -0.73 5.01 11.47
N LEU A 121 -1.41 5.72 12.37
CA LEU A 121 -2.52 5.19 13.14
C LEU A 121 -3.69 6.20 13.14
N LEU A 122 -4.91 5.67 13.14
CA LEU A 122 -6.11 6.50 13.24
C LEU A 122 -6.46 6.75 14.71
N ILE A 123 -6.82 7.99 15.04
CA ILE A 123 -7.21 8.41 16.38
C ILE A 123 -8.67 8.86 16.31
N SER A 124 -9.55 8.25 17.12
CA SER A 124 -10.93 8.71 17.21
C SER A 124 -11.01 10.02 17.99
N ALA A 125 -11.65 11.04 17.40
CA ALA A 125 -11.94 12.31 18.07
C ALA A 125 -13.08 12.18 19.08
N GLU A 126 -13.89 11.11 19.01
CA GLU A 126 -15.05 10.88 19.87
C GLU A 126 -14.70 10.17 21.18
N GLU A 127 -13.53 9.53 21.27
CA GLU A 127 -13.13 8.75 22.44
C GLU A 127 -12.74 9.65 23.62
N VAL A 128 -13.15 9.23 24.83
CA VAL A 128 -12.92 9.97 26.09
C VAL A 128 -11.42 10.19 26.38
N LYS A 129 -10.55 9.40 25.74
CA LYS A 129 -9.09 9.54 25.79
C LYS A 129 -8.46 9.38 24.40
N PRO A 130 -8.50 10.43 23.55
CA PRO A 130 -8.01 10.36 22.17
C PRO A 130 -6.51 10.01 22.05
N ARG A 131 -5.74 10.11 23.14
CA ARG A 131 -4.28 9.89 23.13
C ARG A 131 -3.85 8.50 23.60
N GLU A 132 -4.79 7.63 23.97
CA GLU A 132 -4.48 6.30 24.51
C GLU A 132 -4.96 5.13 23.62
N GLN A 133 -5.84 5.40 22.65
CA GLN A 133 -6.43 4.41 21.76
C GLN A 133 -6.16 4.77 20.30
N TYR A 134 -5.56 3.82 19.59
CA TYR A 134 -5.19 3.96 18.19
C TYR A 134 -5.89 2.86 17.41
N HIS A 135 -6.46 3.22 16.27
CA HIS A 135 -7.18 2.32 15.39
C HIS A 135 -6.32 1.98 14.17
N TYR A 136 -6.25 0.70 13.83
CA TYR A 136 -5.66 0.22 12.59
C TYR A 136 -6.73 -0.46 11.74
N ILE A 137 -6.51 -0.45 10.42
CA ILE A 137 -7.36 -1.16 9.47
C ILE A 137 -6.65 -2.46 9.11
N ASP A 138 -7.33 -3.56 9.37
CA ASP A 138 -6.83 -4.88 9.04
C ASP A 138 -7.12 -5.19 7.57
N TYR A 139 -6.10 -5.62 6.82
CA TYR A 139 -6.20 -5.82 5.38
C TYR A 139 -7.24 -6.87 4.98
N GLU A 140 -7.40 -7.94 5.78
CA GLU A 140 -8.41 -8.97 5.52
C GLU A 140 -9.84 -8.41 5.66
N ASP A 141 -10.09 -7.62 6.70
CA ASP A 141 -11.37 -6.95 6.90
C ASP A 141 -11.66 -5.90 5.83
N LEU A 142 -10.65 -5.11 5.44
CA LEU A 142 -10.76 -4.16 4.33
C LEU A 142 -11.12 -4.90 3.04
N SER A 143 -10.45 -6.03 2.79
CA SER A 143 -10.67 -6.83 1.58
C SER A 143 -12.08 -7.43 1.53
N ARG A 144 -12.52 -8.03 2.64
CA ARG A 144 -13.88 -8.57 2.75
C ARG A 144 -14.93 -7.49 2.58
N THR A 145 -14.75 -6.34 3.24
CA THR A 145 -15.71 -5.24 3.19
C THR A 145 -15.81 -4.63 1.78
N ALA A 146 -14.69 -4.55 1.07
CA ALA A 146 -14.68 -4.10 -0.32
C ALA A 146 -15.44 -5.05 -1.25
N LEU A 147 -15.27 -6.37 -1.08
CA LEU A 147 -16.02 -7.37 -1.84
C LEU A 147 -17.51 -7.35 -1.51
N GLU A 148 -17.89 -7.16 -0.24
CA GLU A 148 -19.29 -6.97 0.16
C GLU A 148 -19.92 -5.77 -0.57
N ILE A 149 -19.22 -4.64 -0.61
CA ILE A 149 -19.69 -3.45 -1.33
C ILE A 149 -19.74 -3.71 -2.84
N ALA A 150 -18.72 -4.33 -3.43
CA ALA A 150 -18.73 -4.69 -4.84
C ALA A 150 -19.93 -5.59 -5.21
N TYR A 151 -20.30 -6.53 -4.34
CA TYR A 151 -21.49 -7.37 -4.52
C TYR A 151 -22.79 -6.57 -4.37
N GLU A 152 -22.90 -5.71 -3.36
CA GLU A 152 -24.07 -4.83 -3.17
C GLU A 152 -24.30 -3.94 -4.41
N GLN A 153 -23.23 -3.54 -5.08
CA GLN A 153 -23.24 -2.75 -6.32
C GLN A 153 -23.30 -3.58 -7.61
N GLN A 154 -23.47 -4.91 -7.50
CA GLN A 154 -23.58 -5.84 -8.64
C GLN A 154 -22.34 -5.85 -9.56
N LEU A 155 -21.17 -5.50 -9.03
CA LEU A 155 -19.89 -5.59 -9.75
C LEU A 155 -19.31 -7.01 -9.73
N ILE A 156 -19.68 -7.82 -8.75
CA ILE A 156 -19.27 -9.23 -8.67
C ILE A 156 -20.47 -10.12 -8.38
N GLU A 157 -20.34 -11.39 -8.77
CA GLU A 157 -21.32 -12.41 -8.44
C GLU A 157 -21.21 -12.85 -6.98
N LYS A 158 -22.30 -13.41 -6.43
CA LYS A 158 -22.36 -13.85 -5.03
C LYS A 158 -21.28 -14.90 -4.70
N GLU A 159 -20.92 -15.73 -5.67
CA GLU A 159 -19.91 -16.79 -5.53
C GLU A 159 -18.51 -16.21 -5.26
N ASN A 160 -18.23 -15.02 -5.80
CA ASN A 160 -16.97 -14.31 -5.63
C ASN A 160 -16.84 -13.59 -4.28
N LEU A 161 -17.90 -13.51 -3.46
CA LEU A 161 -17.79 -13.02 -2.08
C LEU A 161 -16.93 -13.94 -1.20
N THR A 162 -17.00 -15.25 -1.46
CA THR A 162 -16.31 -16.26 -0.64
C THR A 162 -14.97 -16.66 -1.24
N ASN A 163 -14.90 -16.75 -2.57
CA ASN A 163 -13.76 -17.30 -3.28
C ASN A 163 -12.97 -16.27 -4.08
N GLY A 164 -13.49 -15.04 -4.21
CA GLY A 164 -12.81 -13.98 -4.91
C GLY A 164 -11.69 -13.38 -4.04
N TYR A 165 -10.69 -12.80 -4.69
CA TYR A 165 -9.67 -12.02 -4.00
C TYR A 165 -9.52 -10.64 -4.61
N LEU A 166 -9.10 -9.72 -3.75
CA LEU A 166 -8.66 -8.40 -4.15
C LEU A 166 -7.31 -8.49 -4.84
N ARG A 167 -7.25 -8.05 -6.09
CA ARG A 167 -6.05 -8.14 -6.90
C ARG A 167 -5.14 -6.96 -6.64
N ASP A 168 -4.09 -7.17 -5.85
CA ASP A 168 -3.05 -6.17 -5.64
C ASP A 168 -2.28 -5.88 -6.95
N VAL A 169 -2.43 -4.67 -7.49
CA VAL A 169 -1.70 -4.21 -8.67
C VAL A 169 -0.85 -3.02 -8.27
N PRO A 170 0.49 -3.17 -8.20
CA PRO A 170 1.37 -2.05 -7.92
C PRO A 170 1.33 -1.06 -9.09
N VAL A 171 0.58 0.02 -8.90
CA VAL A 171 0.50 1.12 -9.86
C VAL A 171 1.42 2.24 -9.39
N LEU A 172 2.31 2.69 -10.28
CA LEU A 172 3.11 3.89 -10.05
C LEU A 172 2.21 5.11 -10.23
N VAL A 173 1.79 5.68 -9.10
CA VAL A 173 0.93 6.85 -9.01
C VAL A 173 1.77 8.11 -9.18
N ALA A 174 1.30 9.05 -9.99
CA ALA A 174 1.87 10.38 -9.98
C ALA A 174 1.53 11.08 -8.65
N ASP A 175 2.53 11.71 -8.06
CA ASP A 175 2.47 12.54 -6.85
C ASP A 175 1.16 13.34 -6.65
N MET A 176 0.73 14.10 -7.68
CA MET A 176 -0.47 14.93 -7.60
C MET A 176 -1.77 14.12 -7.60
N ASP A 177 -1.81 12.99 -8.30
CA ASP A 177 -2.97 12.12 -8.32
C ASP A 177 -3.11 11.37 -6.99
N GLN A 178 -1.98 10.96 -6.40
CA GLN A 178 -1.94 10.45 -5.03
C GLN A 178 -2.46 11.50 -4.03
N PHE A 179 -2.03 12.76 -4.16
CA PHE A 179 -2.53 13.86 -3.33
C PHE A 179 -4.06 13.98 -3.42
N HIS A 180 -4.63 14.02 -4.63
CA HIS A 180 -6.08 14.14 -4.82
C HIS A 180 -6.85 12.97 -4.19
N CYS A 181 -6.35 11.76 -4.35
CA CYS A 181 -6.94 10.57 -3.77
C CYS A 181 -6.87 10.58 -2.23
N MET A 182 -5.70 10.89 -1.68
CA MET A 182 -5.51 11.01 -0.22
C MET A 182 -6.35 12.11 0.39
N GLN A 183 -6.53 13.24 -0.32
CA GLN A 183 -7.37 14.34 0.16
C GLN A 183 -8.81 13.87 0.39
N VAL A 184 -9.39 13.15 -0.57
CA VAL A 184 -10.74 12.58 -0.43
C VAL A 184 -10.81 11.56 0.69
N ILE A 185 -9.79 10.71 0.84
CA ILE A 185 -9.74 9.76 1.97
C ILE A 185 -9.74 10.51 3.30
N PHE A 186 -8.93 11.57 3.44
CA PHE A 186 -8.87 12.36 4.67
C PHE A 186 -10.15 13.13 4.96
N GLU A 187 -10.80 13.70 3.94
CA GLU A 187 -12.13 14.32 4.07
C GLU A 187 -13.17 13.30 4.57
N ILE A 188 -13.14 12.07 4.06
CA ILE A 188 -14.01 10.99 4.52
C ILE A 188 -13.71 10.63 5.99
N LEU A 189 -12.43 10.44 6.34
CA LEU A 189 -12.01 10.17 7.71
C LEU A 189 -12.42 11.29 8.68
N GLU A 190 -12.38 12.54 8.23
CA GLU A 190 -12.78 13.70 9.04
C GLU A 190 -14.28 13.64 9.33
N THR A 191 -15.08 13.32 8.31
CA THR A 191 -16.53 13.12 8.48
C THR A 191 -16.89 11.93 9.36
N GLU A 192 -15.97 10.99 9.54
CA GLU A 192 -16.09 9.83 10.45
C GLU A 192 -15.39 10.06 11.80
N HIS A 193 -14.94 11.28 12.06
CA HIS A 193 -14.32 11.72 13.31
C HIS A 193 -13.01 11.01 13.65
N TYR A 194 -12.19 10.71 12.62
CA TYR A 194 -10.82 10.21 12.81
C TYR A 194 -9.79 11.31 12.53
N HIS A 195 -8.68 11.26 13.24
CA HIS A 195 -7.45 11.99 12.93
C HIS A 195 -6.34 10.99 12.63
N TRP A 196 -5.28 11.43 11.96
CA TRP A 196 -4.15 10.58 11.62
C TRP A 196 -2.91 10.98 12.40
N HIS A 197 -2.26 9.98 12.99
CA HIS A 197 -0.93 10.10 13.58
C HIS A 197 0.05 9.40 12.64
N HIS A 198 0.81 10.19 11.90
CA HIS A 198 1.78 9.72 10.93
C HIS A 198 3.03 9.15 11.62
N THR A 199 3.61 8.13 11.03
CA THR A 199 4.94 7.61 11.39
C THR A 199 5.69 7.24 10.11
N ASP A 200 6.82 7.91 9.88
CA ASP A 200 7.61 7.71 8.67
C ASP A 200 8.41 6.39 8.73
N SER A 201 8.18 5.51 7.76
CA SER A 201 8.79 4.17 7.69
C SER A 201 10.32 4.20 7.56
N ASP A 202 10.86 5.10 6.74
CA ASP A 202 12.32 5.27 6.59
C ASP A 202 12.96 5.69 7.91
N LEU A 203 12.37 6.66 8.60
CA LEU A 203 12.87 7.12 9.90
C LEU A 203 12.78 6.02 10.97
N ARG A 204 11.72 5.19 10.97
CA ARG A 204 11.63 4.02 11.85
C ARG A 204 12.74 3.01 11.57
N TYR A 205 13.02 2.76 10.30
CA TYR A 205 14.03 1.80 9.90
C TYR A 205 15.45 2.30 10.21
N ILE A 206 15.74 3.59 9.98
CA ILE A 206 16.98 4.25 10.41
C ILE A 206 17.14 4.14 11.92
N PHE A 207 16.08 4.47 12.69
CA PHE A 207 16.12 4.40 14.14
C PHE A 207 16.44 2.98 14.64
N ALA A 208 15.78 1.96 14.08
CA ALA A 208 16.05 0.57 14.41
C ALA A 208 17.49 0.15 14.07
N ALA A 209 18.02 0.58 12.92
CA ALA A 209 19.39 0.32 12.53
C ALA A 209 20.41 0.98 13.48
N GLN A 210 20.13 2.18 13.97
CA GLN A 210 20.97 2.85 14.98
C GLN A 210 20.91 2.15 16.35
N GLN A 211 19.73 1.67 16.77
CA GLN A 211 19.63 0.85 17.97
C GLN A 211 20.44 -0.44 17.84
N GLU A 212 20.28 -1.18 16.74
CA GLU A 212 21.08 -2.39 16.46
C GLU A 212 22.58 -2.07 16.46
N TYR A 213 22.99 -0.95 15.85
CA TYR A 213 24.38 -0.52 15.83
C TYR A 213 24.96 -0.37 17.25
N HIS A 214 24.21 0.26 18.16
CA HIS A 214 24.64 0.45 19.54
C HIS A 214 24.61 -0.85 20.35
N ASP A 215 23.63 -1.71 20.10
CA ASP A 215 23.50 -3.00 20.78
C ASP A 215 24.65 -3.96 20.44
N LEU A 216 25.26 -3.86 19.25
CA LEU A 216 26.39 -4.70 18.84
C LEU A 216 27.60 -4.58 19.77
N ASP A 217 27.78 -3.43 20.42
CA ASP A 217 28.88 -3.21 21.39
C ASP A 217 28.64 -3.96 22.71
N GLU A 218 27.39 -4.39 22.98
CA GLU A 218 26.99 -5.05 24.23
C GLU A 218 26.98 -6.59 24.13
N HIS A 219 27.17 -7.16 22.95
CA HIS A 219 27.10 -8.61 22.70
C HIS A 219 28.49 -9.26 22.57
N ASP A 220 28.61 -10.55 22.95
CA ASP A 220 29.84 -11.35 22.82
C ASP A 220 30.05 -11.82 21.37
N ILE A 221 30.16 -10.87 20.45
CA ILE A 221 30.36 -11.09 19.01
C ILE A 221 31.85 -10.89 18.68
N PRO A 222 32.46 -11.74 17.83
CA PRO A 222 33.82 -11.52 17.36
C PRO A 222 34.00 -10.13 16.73
N TYR A 223 35.10 -9.44 17.08
CA TYR A 223 35.37 -8.06 16.63
C TYR A 223 35.21 -7.84 15.13
N ILE A 224 35.69 -8.77 14.29
CA ILE A 224 35.62 -8.66 12.82
C ILE A 224 34.15 -8.69 12.35
N GLU A 225 33.34 -9.54 12.95
CA GLU A 225 31.92 -9.67 12.62
C GLU A 225 31.14 -8.43 13.07
N CYS A 226 31.41 -7.93 14.28
CA CYS A 226 30.85 -6.67 14.78
C CYS A 226 31.19 -5.50 13.84
N TYR A 227 32.47 -5.36 13.44
CA TYR A 227 32.90 -4.31 12.51
C TYR A 227 32.20 -4.42 11.14
N HIS A 228 32.05 -5.62 10.59
CA HIS A 228 31.33 -5.80 9.33
C HIS A 228 29.86 -5.40 9.46
N ARG A 229 29.19 -5.86 10.52
CA ARG A 229 27.78 -5.54 10.76
C ARG A 229 27.54 -4.04 10.98
N GLN A 230 28.40 -3.39 11.75
CA GLN A 230 28.36 -1.94 11.95
C GLN A 230 28.46 -1.18 10.63
N ASN A 231 29.36 -1.60 9.72
CA ASN A 231 29.48 -0.97 8.40
C ASN A 231 28.25 -1.24 7.52
N GLU A 232 27.65 -2.44 7.58
CA GLU A 232 26.41 -2.74 6.87
C GLU A 232 25.27 -1.83 7.32
N LEU A 233 25.10 -1.65 8.64
CA LEU A 233 24.06 -0.78 9.20
C LEU A 233 24.27 0.69 8.79
N ILE A 234 25.52 1.18 8.83
CA ILE A 234 25.85 2.52 8.34
C ILE A 234 25.51 2.65 6.85
N GLN A 235 25.85 1.65 6.03
CA GLN A 235 25.57 1.68 4.60
C GLN A 235 24.07 1.69 4.32
N ILE A 236 23.28 0.91 5.07
CA ILE A 236 21.81 0.91 5.00
C ILE A 236 21.27 2.32 5.25
N ILE A 237 21.70 2.98 6.33
CA ILE A 237 21.26 4.34 6.64
C ILE A 237 21.67 5.30 5.51
N GLN A 238 22.91 5.22 5.04
CA GLN A 238 23.40 6.08 3.96
C GLN A 238 22.62 5.89 2.65
N ASP A 239 22.18 4.67 2.36
CA ASP A 239 21.38 4.37 1.17
C ASP A 239 20.00 5.03 1.22
N ILE A 240 19.37 5.04 2.40
CA ILE A 240 18.12 5.75 2.64
C ILE A 240 18.32 7.27 2.57
N LEU A 241 19.45 7.78 3.06
CA LEU A 241 19.76 9.22 3.03
C LEU A 241 20.19 9.72 1.64
N ARG A 242 20.59 8.81 0.74
CA ARG A 242 21.17 9.12 -0.59
C ARG A 242 20.32 10.04 -1.48
N PRO A 243 18.98 9.94 -1.52
CA PRO A 243 18.15 10.81 -2.36
C PRO A 243 18.17 12.29 -1.93
N TYR A 244 18.54 12.56 -0.67
CA TYR A 244 18.50 13.90 -0.12
C TYR A 244 19.85 14.61 -0.25
N PRO A 245 19.87 15.94 -0.43
CA PRO A 245 21.10 16.73 -0.38
C PRO A 245 21.66 16.73 1.05
N ASN A 246 22.47 15.73 1.38
CA ASN A 246 22.81 15.32 2.75
C ASN A 246 24.26 15.63 3.17
N TYR A 247 24.91 16.63 2.57
CA TYR A 247 26.34 16.94 2.74
C TYR A 247 26.79 16.93 4.22
N GLY A 248 27.34 15.80 4.69
CA GLY A 248 27.90 15.66 6.02
C GLY A 248 26.92 15.38 7.16
N VAL A 249 25.70 14.89 6.88
CA VAL A 249 24.84 14.33 7.95
C VAL A 249 25.49 13.04 8.44
N ASP A 250 25.79 12.99 9.75
CA ASP A 250 26.29 11.77 10.39
C ASP A 250 25.17 10.71 10.40
N PRO A 251 25.39 9.51 9.83
CA PRO A 251 24.43 8.42 9.87
C PRO A 251 24.01 7.99 11.28
N LEU A 252 24.78 8.32 12.31
CA LEU A 252 24.48 7.99 13.71
C LEU A 252 23.86 9.17 14.49
N ASP A 253 23.72 10.35 13.88
CA ASP A 253 23.02 11.49 14.49
C ASP A 253 21.55 11.53 14.04
N PHE A 254 20.69 10.85 14.79
CA PHE A 254 19.26 10.80 14.49
C PHE A 254 18.61 12.20 14.44
N SER A 255 19.04 13.14 15.29
CA SER A 255 18.45 14.49 15.31
C SER A 255 18.79 15.28 14.05
N ALA A 256 20.02 15.15 13.54
CA ALA A 256 20.42 15.71 12.26
C ALA A 256 19.64 15.08 11.09
N ILE A 257 19.41 13.77 11.13
CA ILE A 257 18.60 13.05 10.14
C ILE A 257 17.15 13.54 10.15
N LEU A 258 16.51 13.65 11.32
CA LEU A 258 15.15 14.20 11.45
C LEU A 258 15.06 15.62 10.87
N SER A 259 16.07 16.44 11.14
CA SER A 259 16.17 17.80 10.60
C SER A 259 16.35 17.83 9.07
N LEU A 260 17.01 16.82 8.49
CA LEU A 260 17.11 16.65 7.03
C LEU A 260 15.75 16.29 6.44
N PHE A 261 15.05 15.30 7.03
CA PHE A 261 13.74 14.84 6.56
C PHE A 261 12.70 15.96 6.62
N ASN A 262 12.59 16.67 7.75
CA ASN A 262 11.67 17.81 7.90
C ASN A 262 11.93 18.95 6.90
N ARG A 263 13.14 19.06 6.33
CA ARG A 263 13.49 20.09 5.33
C ARG A 263 13.27 19.65 3.89
N HIS A 264 13.44 18.36 3.60
CA HIS A 264 13.57 17.88 2.21
C HIS A 264 12.55 16.82 1.80
N LYS A 265 11.99 16.03 2.73
CA LYS A 265 10.99 15.02 2.39
C LYS A 265 9.63 15.69 2.22
N ILE A 266 9.11 15.66 1.00
CA ILE A 266 7.74 16.05 0.69
C ILE A 266 6.88 14.78 0.75
N ASN A 267 5.96 14.72 1.71
CA ASN A 267 5.02 13.62 1.83
C ASN A 267 3.62 14.12 1.40
N TYR A 268 3.09 13.59 0.31
CA TYR A 268 1.79 13.99 -0.25
C TYR A 268 0.60 13.61 0.65
N SER A 269 0.72 12.56 1.46
CA SER A 269 -0.26 12.21 2.50
C SER A 269 -0.32 13.30 3.58
N ILE A 270 0.83 13.84 4.00
CA ILE A 270 0.88 14.97 4.96
C ILE A 270 0.28 16.23 4.35
N LEU A 271 0.58 16.52 3.07
CA LEU A 271 -0.02 17.66 2.36
C LEU A 271 -1.54 17.53 2.23
N ALA A 272 -2.02 16.33 1.87
CA ALA A 272 -3.45 16.04 1.77
C ALA A 272 -4.14 16.20 3.13
N TYR A 273 -3.55 15.66 4.21
CA TYR A 273 -4.06 15.84 5.57
C TYR A 273 -4.15 17.33 5.95
N LEU A 274 -3.10 18.11 5.68
CA LEU A 274 -3.08 19.55 5.96
C LEU A 274 -4.17 20.29 5.18
N HIS A 275 -4.43 19.88 3.94
CA HIS A 275 -5.48 20.47 3.12
C HIS A 275 -6.88 20.20 3.71
N SER A 276 -7.14 18.97 4.16
CA SER A 276 -8.44 18.58 4.73
C SER A 276 -8.65 19.12 6.14
N TYR A 277 -7.71 18.92 7.06
CA TYR A 277 -7.87 19.25 8.49
C TYR A 277 -7.39 20.66 8.87
N HIS A 278 -6.73 21.37 7.95
CA HIS A 278 -6.10 22.69 8.20
C HIS A 278 -5.08 22.71 9.34
N CYS A 279 -4.51 21.55 9.67
CA CYS A 279 -3.45 21.38 10.66
C CYS A 279 -2.51 20.23 10.26
N LEU A 280 -1.34 20.15 10.89
CA LEU A 280 -0.42 19.02 10.67
C LEU A 280 -0.92 17.76 11.42
N PRO A 281 -0.72 16.56 10.86
CA PRO A 281 -1.04 15.32 11.55
C PRO A 281 -0.15 15.13 12.79
N GLY A 282 -0.60 14.29 13.72
CA GLY A 282 0.27 13.85 14.81
C GLY A 282 1.52 13.15 14.25
N GLY A 283 2.67 13.24 14.93
CA GLY A 283 3.94 12.69 14.45
C GLY A 283 4.60 13.51 13.32
N TYR A 284 4.04 14.66 12.95
CA TYR A 284 4.67 15.62 12.04
C TYR A 284 4.58 17.07 12.58
N PRO A 285 5.66 17.88 12.52
CA PRO A 285 6.99 17.55 12.03
C PRO A 285 7.65 16.47 12.90
N TYR A 286 8.55 15.69 12.30
CA TYR A 286 9.15 14.53 12.96
C TYR A 286 9.94 14.96 14.20
N GLN A 287 9.67 14.32 15.35
CA GLN A 287 10.40 14.55 16.60
C GLN A 287 11.02 13.25 17.10
N ALA A 288 12.15 13.36 17.77
CA ALA A 288 12.87 12.18 18.24
C ALA A 288 12.03 11.37 19.26
N SER A 289 11.24 12.05 20.08
CA SER A 289 10.30 11.44 21.03
C SER A 289 9.22 10.56 20.40
N ASP A 290 8.97 10.70 19.09
CA ASP A 290 8.00 9.86 18.38
C ASP A 290 8.56 8.45 18.09
N TYR A 291 9.89 8.29 18.20
CA TYR A 291 10.62 7.04 17.92
C TYR A 291 11.21 6.41 19.18
N TYR A 292 11.53 7.21 20.20
CA TYR A 292 11.88 6.73 21.53
C TYR A 292 10.61 6.30 22.28
N GLY A 293 10.26 5.02 22.20
CA GLY A 293 9.13 4.41 22.93
C GLY A 293 9.28 4.45 24.44
#